data_AF-A0A7C5PVD1-F1
#
_entry.id   AF-A0A7C5PVD1-F1
#
_cell.length_a   1.000
_cell.length_b   1.000
_cell.length_c   1.000
_cell.angle_alpha   90.00
_cell.angle_beta   90.00
_cell.angle_gamma   90.00
#
_symmetry.space_group_name_H-M   'P 1'
#
loop_
_entity.id
_entity.type
_entity.pdbx_description
1 polymer ?
#
loop_
_entity_poly.entity_id
_entity_poly.type
_entity_poly.pdbx_seq_one_letter_code
_entity_poly.pdbx_strand_id
1 'polypeptide(L)'
;MCDEKTDASPAPDWRVAVIDDIGRLDAAEWNRLGVAPYPFLRHEFLAALERNGCLGEAWGWLPRHLTVRDAQGTLLAACPLYLKFNSYGEFVFDWSWADAYRRNGLEYYPKLVSASPYTPATGPKLLLAPEAPPALRRLLMEAALELARAEGCSSVHWLFTPEEETDFLEQAGRMRRTGCQFHWRNRGWRDFDDFLASLSHAKRKNIRRERRRAAEAGIEFRLLDGHTAHEADWADFHQ
;
A
#
# COMPACT_ATOMS: atom_id res chain seq x y z
N MET A 1 27.54 50.38 -1.45
CA MET A 1 27.06 49.48 -0.38
C MET A 1 25.56 49.36 -0.61
N CYS A 2 25.18 48.41 -1.45
CA CYS A 2 23.77 48.14 -1.77
C CYS A 2 23.37 46.94 -0.92
N ASP A 3 22.51 47.18 0.07
CA ASP A 3 21.93 46.11 0.87
C ASP A 3 20.90 45.37 0.02
N GLU A 4 21.25 44.16 -0.42
CA GLU A 4 20.30 43.17 -0.91
C GLU A 4 19.41 42.75 0.26
N LYS A 5 18.19 43.27 0.29
CA LYS A 5 17.12 42.68 1.10
C LYS A 5 16.82 41.30 0.53
N THR A 6 17.27 40.26 1.22
CA THR A 6 16.83 38.89 1.01
C THR A 6 15.34 38.84 1.37
N ASP A 7 14.48 38.83 0.36
CA ASP A 7 13.04 38.64 0.49
C ASP A 7 12.79 37.18 0.90
N ALA A 8 12.83 36.91 2.21
CA ALA A 8 12.42 35.64 2.77
C ALA A 8 10.89 35.55 2.65
N SER A 9 10.42 34.94 1.56
CA SER A 9 9.03 34.54 1.43
C SER A 9 8.61 33.77 2.69
N PRO A 10 7.43 34.05 3.28
CA PRO A 10 6.97 33.35 4.47
C PRO A 10 6.93 31.85 4.21
N ALA A 11 7.40 31.06 5.18
CA ALA A 11 7.32 29.61 5.10
C ALA A 11 5.86 29.21 4.82
N PRO A 12 5.61 28.26 3.90
CA PRO A 12 4.26 27.88 3.54
C PRO A 12 3.50 27.35 4.77
N ASP A 13 2.26 27.84 4.99
CA ASP A 13 1.37 27.37 6.07
C ASP A 13 0.76 26.02 5.69
N TRP A 14 1.51 24.96 5.96
CA TRP A 14 1.07 23.57 5.82
C TRP A 14 0.63 22.99 7.15
N ARG A 15 -0.54 22.38 7.17
CA ARG A 15 -1.13 21.76 8.36
C ARG A 15 -1.08 20.25 8.23
N VAL A 16 -0.30 19.62 9.10
CA VAL A 16 -0.21 18.17 9.21
C VAL A 16 -1.25 17.68 10.21
N ALA A 17 -2.02 16.66 9.84
CA ALA A 17 -2.98 16.01 10.73
C ALA A 17 -2.96 14.49 10.57
N VAL A 18 -3.25 13.80 11.67
CA VAL A 18 -3.50 12.35 11.69
C VAL A 18 -5.00 12.12 11.68
N ILE A 19 -5.47 11.24 10.81
CA ILE A 19 -6.86 10.76 10.81
C ILE A 19 -6.88 9.25 10.96
N ASP A 20 -7.91 8.76 11.65
CA ASP A 20 -8.14 7.36 12.02
C ASP A 20 -9.24 6.69 11.19
N ASP A 21 -9.80 7.42 10.23
CA ASP A 21 -10.84 6.97 9.31
C ASP A 21 -10.71 7.74 7.99
N ILE A 22 -10.35 7.03 6.92
CA ILE A 22 -10.24 7.62 5.58
C ILE A 22 -11.60 8.09 5.04
N GLY A 23 -12.69 7.56 5.58
CA GLY A 23 -14.06 7.96 5.28
C GLY A 23 -14.39 9.42 5.64
N ARG A 24 -13.55 10.09 6.42
CA ARG A 24 -13.64 11.53 6.72
C ARG A 24 -13.13 12.42 5.57
N LEU A 25 -12.44 11.85 4.59
CA LEU A 25 -11.96 12.55 3.41
C LEU A 25 -12.90 12.32 2.23
N ASP A 26 -13.00 13.34 1.36
CA ASP A 26 -13.62 13.18 0.07
C ASP A 26 -12.78 12.24 -0.82
N ALA A 27 -13.46 11.33 -1.53
CA ALA A 27 -12.79 10.33 -2.34
C ALA A 27 -12.02 10.94 -3.53
N ALA A 28 -12.53 12.02 -4.12
CA ALA A 28 -11.87 12.70 -5.22
C ALA A 28 -10.64 13.48 -4.72
N GLU A 29 -10.69 14.10 -3.54
CA GLU A 29 -9.53 14.73 -2.91
C GLU A 29 -8.38 13.73 -2.71
N TRP A 30 -8.67 12.56 -2.12
CA TRP A 30 -7.67 11.51 -1.91
C TRP A 30 -7.16 10.94 -3.25
N ASN A 31 -8.07 10.61 -4.17
CA ASN A 31 -7.70 9.94 -5.42
C ASN A 31 -6.84 10.83 -6.33
N ARG A 32 -6.91 12.16 -6.17
CA ARG A 32 -6.07 13.14 -6.87
C ARG A 32 -4.61 13.10 -6.45
N LEU A 33 -4.25 12.49 -5.31
CA LEU A 33 -2.87 12.36 -4.82
C LEU A 33 -2.03 11.30 -5.58
N GLY A 34 -2.28 11.13 -6.88
CA GLY A 34 -1.56 10.19 -7.74
C GLY A 34 -1.90 8.72 -7.54
N VAL A 35 -2.96 8.39 -6.80
CA VAL A 35 -3.32 6.99 -6.49
C VAL A 35 -4.27 6.33 -7.50
N ALA A 36 -4.83 7.08 -8.46
CA ALA A 36 -5.77 6.54 -9.45
C ALA A 36 -5.29 5.27 -10.20
N PRO A 37 -4.00 5.13 -10.58
CA PRO A 37 -3.46 3.90 -11.19
C PRO A 37 -3.26 2.73 -10.22
N TYR A 38 -3.39 2.97 -8.91
CA TYR A 38 -3.09 2.01 -7.84
C TYR A 38 -4.39 1.63 -7.11
N PRO A 39 -5.14 0.62 -7.58
CA PRO A 39 -6.48 0.32 -7.06
C PRO A 39 -6.49 0.07 -5.54
N PHE A 40 -5.43 -0.51 -4.99
CA PHE A 40 -5.28 -0.82 -3.56
C PHE A 40 -4.85 0.37 -2.69
N LEU A 41 -4.67 1.54 -3.29
CA LEU A 41 -4.43 2.82 -2.59
C LEU A 41 -5.57 3.81 -2.85
N ARG A 42 -6.55 3.46 -3.68
CA ARG A 42 -7.71 4.31 -3.91
C ARG A 42 -8.57 4.40 -2.66
N HIS A 43 -9.25 5.53 -2.51
CA HIS A 43 -10.12 5.80 -1.37
C HIS A 43 -11.16 4.69 -1.18
N GLU A 44 -11.80 4.28 -2.27
CA GLU A 44 -12.91 3.31 -2.24
C GLU A 44 -12.46 1.95 -1.68
N PHE A 45 -11.23 1.52 -1.99
CA PHE A 45 -10.67 0.27 -1.49
C PHE A 45 -10.33 0.36 0.01
N LEU A 46 -9.63 1.43 0.42
CA LEU A 46 -9.24 1.62 1.82
C LEU A 46 -10.47 1.81 2.71
N ALA A 47 -11.42 2.65 2.29
CA ALA A 47 -12.68 2.88 2.99
C ALA A 47 -13.51 1.61 3.11
N ALA A 48 -13.52 0.73 2.09
CA ALA A 48 -14.23 -0.54 2.17
C ALA A 48 -13.63 -1.44 3.26
N LEU A 49 -12.31 -1.52 3.38
CA LEU A 49 -11.65 -2.32 4.41
C LEU A 49 -11.89 -1.77 5.83
N GLU A 50 -11.83 -0.44 5.99
CA GLU A 50 -12.05 0.23 7.28
C GLU A 50 -13.52 0.10 7.73
N ARG A 51 -14.49 0.33 6.83
CA ARG A 51 -15.92 0.32 7.16
C ARG A 51 -16.48 -1.08 7.42
N ASN A 52 -15.92 -2.11 6.79
CA ASN A 52 -16.44 -3.48 6.89
C ASN A 52 -15.66 -4.35 7.89
N GLY A 53 -14.87 -3.73 8.79
CA GLY A 53 -14.19 -4.47 9.87
C GLY A 53 -13.10 -5.42 9.38
N CYS A 54 -12.57 -5.21 8.17
CA CYS A 54 -11.39 -5.92 7.69
C CYS A 54 -10.11 -5.40 8.35
N LEU A 55 -10.17 -4.18 8.90
CA LEU A 55 -9.12 -3.56 9.70
C LEU A 55 -9.63 -3.27 11.11
N GLY A 56 -8.74 -2.86 12.00
CA GLY A 56 -9.02 -2.57 13.41
C GLY A 56 -8.15 -3.37 14.37
N GLU A 57 -8.41 -3.21 15.67
CA GLU A 57 -7.64 -3.84 16.75
C GLU A 57 -7.60 -5.36 16.64
N ALA A 58 -8.74 -5.99 16.32
CA ALA A 58 -8.87 -7.44 16.20
C ALA A 58 -7.89 -8.04 15.17
N TRP A 59 -7.56 -7.27 14.12
CA TRP A 59 -6.64 -7.68 13.06
C TRP A 59 -5.26 -7.03 13.18
N GLY A 60 -5.09 -6.14 14.17
CA GLY A 60 -3.86 -5.37 14.39
C GLY A 60 -3.58 -4.35 13.28
N TRP A 61 -4.59 -3.83 12.60
CA TRP A 61 -4.46 -2.78 11.58
C TRP A 61 -5.24 -1.53 12.02
N LEU A 62 -4.60 -0.63 12.77
CA LEU A 62 -5.25 0.58 13.28
C LEU A 62 -4.92 1.78 12.39
N PRO A 63 -5.88 2.37 11.67
CA PRO A 63 -5.60 3.48 10.75
C PRO A 63 -5.04 4.72 11.47
N ARG A 64 -4.05 5.35 10.84
CA ARG A 64 -3.31 6.54 11.30
C ARG A 64 -2.84 7.40 10.12
N HIS A 65 -3.69 7.59 9.11
CA HIS A 65 -3.30 8.29 7.88
C HIS A 65 -2.82 9.71 8.19
N LEU A 66 -1.64 10.07 7.68
CA LEU A 66 -1.19 11.45 7.69
C LEU A 66 -1.78 12.19 6.51
N THR A 67 -2.17 13.44 6.75
CA THR A 67 -2.66 14.36 5.73
C THR A 67 -1.93 15.69 5.87
N VAL A 68 -1.70 16.37 4.76
CA VAL A 68 -1.17 17.73 4.71
C VAL A 68 -2.11 18.60 3.90
N ARG A 69 -2.63 19.65 4.53
CA ARG A 69 -3.47 20.66 3.87
C ARG A 69 -2.77 22.01 3.83
N ASP A 70 -3.08 22.81 2.80
CA ASP A 70 -2.67 24.21 2.75
C ASP A 70 -3.54 25.11 3.65
N ALA A 71 -3.24 26.41 3.66
CA ALA A 71 -4.00 27.41 4.42
C ALA A 71 -5.48 27.51 4.00
N GLN A 72 -5.80 27.18 2.75
CA GLN A 72 -7.15 27.17 2.18
C GLN A 72 -7.90 25.87 2.49
N GLY A 73 -7.22 24.88 3.08
CA GLY A 73 -7.79 23.58 3.43
C GLY A 73 -7.69 22.55 2.31
N THR A 74 -6.99 22.81 1.20
CA THR A 74 -6.81 21.86 0.10
C THR A 74 -5.89 20.72 0.52
N LEU A 75 -6.27 19.47 0.27
CA LEU A 75 -5.40 18.31 0.51
C LEU A 75 -4.27 18.26 -0.54
N LEU A 76 -3.03 18.48 -0.08
CA LEU A 76 -1.83 18.49 -0.93
C LEU A 76 -1.03 17.19 -0.86
N ALA A 77 -1.04 16.51 0.28
CA ALA A 77 -0.27 15.29 0.46
C ALA A 77 -0.91 14.37 1.51
N ALA A 78 -0.62 13.07 1.43
CA ALA A 78 -1.03 12.10 2.43
C ALA A 78 -0.06 10.92 2.50
N CYS A 79 -0.10 10.20 3.62
CA CYS A 79 0.59 8.92 3.78
C CYS A 79 -0.38 7.93 4.40
N PRO A 80 -0.83 6.88 3.68
CA PRO A 80 -1.66 5.84 4.27
C PRO A 80 -0.82 5.08 5.29
N LEU A 81 -1.25 5.08 6.55
CA LEU A 81 -0.47 4.56 7.67
C LEU A 81 -1.38 3.78 8.61
N TYR A 82 -0.80 2.72 9.18
CA TYR A 82 -1.47 1.85 10.12
C TYR A 82 -0.54 1.52 11.27
N LEU A 83 -1.03 1.67 12.49
CA LEU A 83 -0.40 1.15 13.69
C LEU A 83 -0.62 -0.37 13.71
N LYS A 84 0.48 -1.12 13.81
CA LYS A 84 0.51 -2.57 13.62
C LYS A 84 1.01 -3.29 14.87
N PHE A 85 0.24 -4.27 15.31
CA PHE A 85 0.53 -5.10 16.50
C PHE A 85 0.96 -6.54 16.14
N ASN A 86 1.01 -6.85 14.85
CA ASN A 86 1.44 -8.14 14.29
C ASN A 86 1.93 -7.93 12.84
N SER A 87 2.57 -8.95 12.24
CA SER A 87 3.00 -8.90 10.82
C SER A 87 1.94 -9.42 9.81
N TYR A 88 0.76 -9.84 10.27
CA TYR A 88 -0.23 -10.46 9.38
C TYR A 88 -0.78 -9.44 8.36
N GLY A 89 -0.95 -9.90 7.11
CA GLY A 89 -1.43 -9.06 6.02
C GLY A 89 -0.40 -8.10 5.41
N GLU A 90 0.82 -8.01 5.94
CA GLU A 90 1.88 -7.17 5.35
C GLU A 90 2.58 -7.84 4.17
N PHE A 91 2.49 -9.16 4.06
CA PHE A 91 3.27 -9.99 3.12
C PHE A 91 4.79 -9.81 3.26
N VAL A 92 5.21 -9.22 4.37
CA VAL A 92 6.58 -9.07 4.83
C VAL A 92 6.59 -9.59 6.26
N PHE A 93 7.13 -10.78 6.46
CA PHE A 93 7.10 -11.43 7.78
C PHE A 93 8.30 -10.98 8.61
N ASP A 94 8.04 -10.31 9.73
CA ASP A 94 9.05 -9.75 10.63
C ASP A 94 9.36 -10.65 11.85
N TRP A 95 9.03 -11.94 11.78
CA TRP A 95 9.23 -12.86 12.90
C TRP A 95 10.66 -12.87 13.42
N SER A 96 11.66 -12.78 12.54
CA SER A 96 13.07 -12.71 12.93
C SER A 96 13.43 -11.41 13.66
N TRP A 97 12.83 -10.28 13.28
CA TRP A 97 13.03 -9.00 13.96
C TRP A 97 12.34 -8.99 15.31
N ALA A 98 11.08 -9.44 15.36
CA ALA A 98 10.34 -9.56 16.61
C ALA A 98 11.05 -10.48 17.62
N ASP A 99 11.58 -11.61 17.16
CA ASP A 99 12.35 -12.53 18.01
C ASP A 99 13.66 -11.91 18.50
N ALA A 100 14.38 -11.16 17.64
CA ALA A 100 15.59 -10.45 18.02
C ALA A 100 15.33 -9.38 19.09
N TYR A 101 14.27 -8.58 18.94
CA TYR A 101 13.85 -7.59 19.94
C TYR A 101 13.54 -8.26 21.29
N ARG A 102 12.73 -9.33 21.27
CA ARG A 102 12.35 -10.10 22.46
C ARG A 102 13.57 -10.67 23.18
N ARG A 103 14.55 -11.22 22.45
CA ARG A 103 15.81 -11.73 23.04
C ARG A 103 16.65 -10.66 23.73
N ASN A 104 16.44 -9.39 23.39
CA ASN A 104 17.13 -8.24 23.99
C ASN A 104 16.24 -7.44 24.96
N GLY A 105 15.07 -7.99 25.34
CA GLY A 105 14.15 -7.32 26.27
C GLY A 105 13.48 -6.06 25.71
N LEU A 106 13.41 -5.93 24.37
CA LEU A 106 12.76 -4.82 23.68
C LEU A 106 11.41 -5.25 23.09
N GLU A 107 10.48 -4.32 22.99
CA GLU A 107 9.19 -4.52 22.33
C GLU A 107 9.30 -4.15 20.84
N TYR A 108 8.96 -5.10 19.97
CA TYR A 108 8.93 -4.86 18.52
C TYR A 108 7.62 -4.24 18.05
N TYR A 109 6.52 -4.51 18.75
CA TYR A 109 5.21 -3.94 18.47
C TYR A 109 4.85 -2.91 19.56
N PRO A 110 4.09 -1.86 19.21
CA PRO A 110 3.59 -1.60 17.88
C PRO A 110 4.69 -1.09 16.93
N LYS A 111 4.42 -1.18 15.63
CA LYS A 111 5.19 -0.51 14.59
C LYS A 111 4.24 0.27 13.69
N LEU A 112 4.73 1.30 13.03
CA LEU A 112 3.94 2.09 12.10
C LEU A 112 4.23 1.63 10.67
N VAL A 113 3.20 1.32 9.89
CA VAL A 113 3.34 0.73 8.55
C VAL A 113 2.57 1.55 7.52
N SER A 114 3.25 1.95 6.46
CA SER A 114 2.63 2.45 5.23
C SER A 114 2.55 1.35 4.18
N ALA A 115 1.32 0.92 3.89
CA ALA A 115 1.04 -0.20 3.00
C ALA A 115 -0.37 -0.12 2.41
N SER A 116 -0.63 -0.89 1.36
CA SER A 116 -1.98 -1.35 1.02
C SER A 116 -2.30 -2.58 1.87
N PRO A 117 -3.32 -2.56 2.75
CA PRO A 117 -3.60 -3.70 3.60
C PRO A 117 -3.89 -4.97 2.79
N TYR A 118 -3.36 -6.10 3.26
CA TYR A 118 -3.52 -7.42 2.64
C TYR A 118 -3.09 -7.52 1.17
N THR A 119 -2.29 -6.57 0.67
CA THR A 119 -1.97 -6.50 -0.75
C THR A 119 -0.47 -6.19 -0.96
N PRO A 120 0.33 -7.15 -1.46
CA PRO A 120 1.76 -6.94 -1.72
C PRO A 120 2.04 -6.21 -3.04
N ALA A 121 1.27 -5.15 -3.32
CA ALA A 121 1.36 -4.39 -4.56
C ALA A 121 2.29 -3.18 -4.43
N THR A 122 3.15 -3.00 -5.42
CA THR A 122 3.99 -1.79 -5.52
C THR A 122 3.13 -0.56 -5.78
N GLY A 123 3.36 0.51 -5.03
CA GLY A 123 2.68 1.79 -5.20
C GLY A 123 3.21 2.86 -4.23
N PRO A 124 3.01 4.15 -4.54
CA PRO A 124 3.55 5.24 -3.73
C PRO A 124 2.99 5.22 -2.31
N LYS A 125 3.82 5.57 -1.33
CA LYS A 125 3.43 5.68 0.09
C LYS A 125 3.47 7.12 0.58
N LEU A 126 4.24 7.97 -0.06
CA LEU A 126 4.25 9.41 0.16
C LEU A 126 3.48 10.07 -0.98
N LEU A 127 2.16 10.18 -0.79
CA LEU A 127 1.21 10.63 -1.81
C LEU A 127 1.21 12.15 -1.91
N LEU A 128 1.40 12.68 -3.11
CA LEU A 128 1.44 14.12 -3.38
C LEU A 128 0.44 14.44 -4.51
N ALA A 129 -0.29 15.55 -4.37
CA ALA A 129 -1.06 16.13 -5.47
C ALA A 129 -0.10 16.59 -6.60
N PRO A 130 -0.56 16.66 -7.86
CA PRO A 130 0.27 17.10 -8.99
C PRO A 130 0.92 18.49 -8.78
N GLU A 131 0.22 19.40 -8.11
CA GLU A 131 0.66 20.76 -7.79
C GLU A 131 1.43 20.86 -6.46
N ALA A 132 1.55 19.76 -5.71
CA ALA A 132 2.16 19.76 -4.39
C ALA A 132 3.69 19.98 -4.48
N PRO A 133 4.27 20.87 -3.66
CA PRO A 133 5.71 21.07 -3.63
C PRO A 133 6.46 19.78 -3.25
N PRO A 134 7.56 19.41 -3.94
CA PRO A 134 8.31 18.18 -3.64
C PRO A 134 8.80 18.06 -2.19
N ALA A 135 9.00 19.18 -1.51
CA ALA A 135 9.37 19.23 -0.09
C ALA A 135 8.35 18.53 0.83
N LEU A 136 7.08 18.42 0.42
CA LEU A 136 6.04 17.72 1.18
C LEU A 136 6.33 16.23 1.34
N ARG A 137 7.11 15.62 0.44
CA ARG A 137 7.54 14.23 0.57
C ARG A 137 8.41 14.03 1.82
N ARG A 138 9.35 14.96 2.06
CA ARG A 138 10.19 14.96 3.27
C ARG A 138 9.37 15.24 4.51
N LEU A 139 8.46 16.21 4.45
CA LEU A 139 7.56 16.52 5.56
C LEU A 139 6.72 15.30 5.98
N LEU A 140 6.13 14.56 5.03
CA LEU A 140 5.36 13.33 5.34
C LEU A 140 6.22 12.25 6.01
N MET A 141 7.45 12.05 5.51
CA MET A 141 8.38 11.09 6.11
C MET A 141 8.73 11.49 7.55
N GLU A 142 9.06 12.77 7.78
CA GLU A 142 9.40 13.29 9.10
C GLU A 142 8.21 13.21 10.07
N ALA A 143 7.01 13.58 9.61
CA ALA A 143 5.77 13.46 10.37
C ALA A 143 5.44 12.00 10.71
N ALA A 144 5.71 11.04 9.82
CA ALA A 144 5.52 9.61 10.13
C ALA A 144 6.50 9.13 11.21
N LEU A 145 7.75 9.61 11.20
CA LEU A 145 8.73 9.31 12.23
C LEU A 145 8.36 9.96 13.58
N GLU A 146 7.80 11.17 13.57
CA GLU A 146 7.28 11.84 14.77
C GLU A 146 6.08 11.12 15.35
N LEU A 147 5.11 10.74 14.50
CA LEU A 147 3.95 9.96 14.89
C LEU A 147 4.37 8.63 15.51
N ALA A 148 5.33 7.93 14.90
CA ALA A 148 5.86 6.68 15.44
C ALA A 148 6.47 6.86 16.84
N ARG A 149 7.21 7.95 17.08
CA ARG A 149 7.73 8.27 18.43
C ARG A 149 6.60 8.55 19.42
N ALA A 150 5.58 9.32 19.01
CA ALA A 150 4.45 9.66 19.86
C ALA A 150 3.59 8.43 20.24
N GLU A 151 3.47 7.47 19.32
CA GLU A 151 2.71 6.22 19.50
C GLU A 151 3.57 5.08 20.10
N GLY A 152 4.80 5.37 20.54
CA GLY A 152 5.70 4.37 21.14
C GLY A 152 6.09 3.24 20.18
N CYS A 153 6.08 3.49 18.87
CA CYS A 153 6.43 2.50 17.86
C CYS A 153 7.93 2.22 17.84
N SER A 154 8.28 0.94 17.64
CA SER A 154 9.68 0.53 17.45
C SER A 154 10.28 1.01 16.13
N SER A 155 9.46 1.16 15.08
CA SER A 155 9.89 1.46 13.72
C SER A 155 8.78 2.03 12.83
N VAL A 156 9.20 2.59 11.68
CA VAL A 156 8.32 2.96 10.56
C VAL A 156 8.72 2.14 9.32
N HIS A 157 7.74 1.51 8.69
CA HIS A 157 7.93 0.64 7.54
C HIS A 157 7.17 1.19 6.34
N TRP A 158 7.85 1.41 5.22
CA TRP A 158 7.21 1.70 3.93
C TRP A 158 7.33 0.45 3.06
N LEU A 159 6.20 -0.22 2.82
CA LEU A 159 6.19 -1.52 2.15
C LEU A 159 5.88 -1.36 0.65
N PHE A 160 6.61 -2.10 -0.19
CA PHE A 160 6.38 -2.12 -1.65
C PHE A 160 6.36 -0.72 -2.27
N THR A 161 7.36 0.10 -1.96
CA THR A 161 7.57 1.42 -2.55
C THR A 161 8.05 1.30 -4.00
N PRO A 162 7.73 2.26 -4.89
CA PRO A 162 8.40 2.38 -6.18
C PRO A 162 9.90 2.64 -6.00
N GLU A 163 10.69 2.38 -7.03
CA GLU A 163 12.16 2.56 -6.99
C GLU A 163 12.56 3.98 -6.58
N GLU A 164 11.96 4.99 -7.20
CA GLU A 164 12.21 6.41 -6.89
C GLU A 164 11.93 6.78 -5.43
N GLU A 165 10.88 6.21 -4.82
CA GLU A 165 10.53 6.47 -3.43
C GLU A 165 11.45 5.69 -2.47
N THR A 166 11.90 4.50 -2.88
CA THR A 166 12.89 3.70 -2.14
C THR A 166 14.23 4.43 -2.08
N ASP A 167 14.70 4.95 -3.22
CA ASP A 167 15.93 5.71 -3.31
C ASP A 167 15.86 7.00 -2.49
N PHE A 168 14.72 7.71 -2.54
CA PHE A 168 14.48 8.88 -1.70
C PHE A 168 14.58 8.56 -0.20
N LEU A 169 13.93 7.48 0.25
CA LEU A 169 13.95 7.07 1.66
C LEU A 169 15.36 6.66 2.11
N GLU A 170 16.12 5.96 1.28
CA GLU A 170 17.52 5.61 1.60
C GLU A 170 18.44 6.83 1.67
N GLN A 171 18.30 7.79 0.75
CA GLN A 171 19.03 9.05 0.80
C GLN A 171 18.70 9.85 2.08
N ALA A 172 17.50 9.66 2.64
CA ALA A 172 17.09 10.18 3.94
C ALA A 172 17.49 9.28 5.14
N GLY A 173 18.39 8.31 4.92
CA GLY A 173 18.95 7.44 5.94
C GLY A 173 18.01 6.35 6.45
N ARG A 174 16.96 5.99 5.69
CA ARG A 174 16.14 4.81 6.00
C ARG A 174 16.84 3.55 5.47
N MET A 175 16.55 2.41 6.09
CA MET A 175 17.14 1.12 5.71
C MET A 175 16.28 0.41 4.67
N ARG A 176 16.86 0.04 3.53
CA ARG A 176 16.20 -0.82 2.54
C ARG A 176 16.19 -2.27 3.00
N ARG A 177 15.04 -2.91 2.87
CA ARG A 177 14.89 -4.37 2.97
C ARG A 177 14.48 -4.93 1.61
N THR A 178 15.22 -5.91 1.14
CA THR A 178 14.95 -6.58 -0.13
C THR A 178 14.17 -7.88 0.09
N GLY A 179 13.17 -8.12 -0.74
CA GLY A 179 12.44 -9.38 -0.84
C GLY A 179 12.36 -9.86 -2.29
N CYS A 180 12.03 -11.13 -2.51
CA CYS A 180 11.83 -11.70 -3.84
C CYS A 180 10.34 -11.82 -4.13
N GLN A 181 9.91 -11.34 -5.30
CA GLN A 181 8.56 -11.53 -5.82
C GLN A 181 8.63 -12.12 -7.23
N PHE A 182 7.69 -13.01 -7.56
CA PHE A 182 7.53 -13.55 -8.90
C PHE A 182 6.35 -12.86 -9.57
N HIS A 183 6.63 -12.04 -10.57
CA HIS A 183 5.60 -11.35 -11.34
C HIS A 183 5.38 -12.06 -12.67
N TRP A 184 4.13 -12.45 -12.93
CA TRP A 184 3.74 -12.83 -14.28
C TRP A 184 3.52 -11.55 -15.10
N ARG A 185 4.13 -11.48 -16.28
CA ARG A 185 3.96 -10.36 -17.21
C ARG A 185 3.56 -10.91 -18.57
N ASN A 186 2.49 -10.36 -19.13
CA ASN A 186 2.16 -10.63 -20.53
C ASN A 186 3.27 -10.04 -21.42
N ARG A 187 3.94 -10.87 -22.22
CA ARG A 187 5.01 -10.45 -23.14
C ARG A 187 4.48 -10.05 -24.53
N GLY A 188 3.21 -9.64 -24.60
CA GLY A 188 2.51 -9.35 -25.86
C GLY A 188 1.83 -10.57 -26.49
N TRP A 189 1.58 -11.63 -25.72
CA TRP A 189 0.77 -12.75 -26.17
C TRP A 189 -0.67 -12.29 -26.37
N ARG A 190 -1.22 -12.61 -27.53
CA ARG A 190 -2.57 -12.18 -27.94
C ARG A 190 -3.65 -13.06 -27.33
N ASP A 191 -3.34 -14.34 -27.16
CA ASP A 191 -4.25 -15.34 -26.63
C ASP A 191 -3.48 -16.42 -25.86
N PHE A 192 -4.24 -17.39 -25.34
CA PHE A 192 -3.67 -18.47 -24.54
C PHE A 192 -2.77 -19.40 -25.36
N ASP A 193 -3.08 -19.62 -26.64
CA ASP A 193 -2.26 -20.47 -27.50
C ASP A 193 -0.92 -19.80 -27.86
N ASP A 194 -0.90 -18.49 -28.02
CA ASP A 194 0.29 -17.66 -28.19
C ASP A 194 1.20 -17.74 -26.95
N PHE A 195 0.61 -17.66 -25.76
CA PHE A 195 1.34 -17.90 -24.50
C PHE A 195 1.92 -19.32 -24.46
N LEU A 196 1.11 -20.34 -24.76
CA LEU A 196 1.53 -21.74 -24.79
C LEU A 196 2.65 -22.00 -25.81
N ALA A 197 2.66 -21.27 -26.92
CA ALA A 197 3.68 -21.36 -27.96
C ALA A 197 5.08 -20.95 -27.46
N SER A 198 5.17 -20.10 -26.43
CA SER A 198 6.44 -19.73 -25.79
C SER A 198 6.99 -20.77 -24.82
N LEU A 199 6.20 -21.80 -24.46
CA LEU A 199 6.59 -22.84 -23.51
C LEU A 199 7.22 -24.05 -24.22
N SER A 200 8.00 -24.83 -23.47
CA SER A 200 8.54 -26.10 -23.95
C SER A 200 7.44 -27.07 -24.37
N HIS A 201 7.74 -27.96 -25.33
CA HIS A 201 6.77 -28.92 -25.86
C HIS A 201 6.11 -29.77 -24.75
N ALA A 202 6.90 -30.25 -23.78
CA ALA A 202 6.39 -31.02 -22.66
C ALA A 202 5.41 -30.22 -21.78
N LYS A 203 5.76 -28.96 -21.43
CA LYS A 203 4.90 -28.09 -20.60
C LYS A 203 3.61 -27.72 -21.32
N ARG A 204 3.71 -27.36 -22.61
CA ARG A 204 2.56 -27.10 -23.48
C ARG A 204 1.62 -28.30 -23.57
N LYS A 205 2.15 -29.50 -23.83
CA LYS A 205 1.38 -30.74 -23.93
C LYS A 205 0.66 -31.07 -22.61
N ASN A 206 1.33 -30.85 -21.48
CA ASN A 206 0.73 -31.08 -20.15
C ASN A 206 -0.42 -30.12 -19.87
N ILE A 207 -0.23 -28.80 -20.06
CA ILE A 207 -1.29 -27.81 -19.82
C ILE A 207 -2.52 -28.08 -20.70
N ARG A 208 -2.32 -28.38 -21.99
CA ARG A 208 -3.43 -28.73 -22.90
C ARG A 208 -4.17 -29.99 -22.45
N ARG A 209 -3.43 -31.01 -21.98
CA ARG A 209 -4.03 -32.26 -21.47
C ARG A 209 -4.86 -32.01 -20.22
N GLU A 210 -4.35 -31.22 -19.27
CA GLU A 210 -5.06 -30.89 -18.03
C GLU A 210 -6.35 -30.11 -18.30
N ARG A 211 -6.29 -29.09 -19.16
CA ARG A 211 -7.50 -28.34 -19.56
C ARG A 211 -8.53 -29.21 -20.26
N ARG A 212 -8.11 -30.11 -21.14
CA ARG A 212 -9.04 -31.04 -21.81
C ARG A 212 -9.72 -31.97 -20.80
N ARG A 213 -8.97 -32.50 -19.83
CA ARG A 213 -9.55 -33.36 -18.76
C ARG A 213 -10.60 -32.63 -17.93
N ALA A 214 -10.36 -31.35 -17.61
CA ALA A 214 -11.36 -30.56 -16.89
C ALA A 214 -12.66 -30.43 -17.71
N ALA A 215 -12.56 -30.15 -19.01
CA ALA A 215 -13.71 -30.08 -19.90
C ALA A 215 -14.41 -31.44 -20.09
N GLU A 216 -13.66 -32.53 -20.27
CA GLU A 216 -14.20 -33.91 -20.37
C GLU A 216 -14.94 -34.34 -19.09
N ALA A 217 -14.57 -33.77 -17.94
CA ALA A 217 -15.24 -33.98 -16.66
C ALA A 217 -16.46 -33.05 -16.45
N GLY A 218 -16.81 -32.20 -17.42
CA GLY A 218 -17.92 -31.25 -17.31
C GLY A 218 -17.66 -30.09 -16.34
N ILE A 219 -16.38 -29.77 -16.05
CA ILE A 219 -16.04 -28.63 -15.20
C ILE A 219 -16.11 -27.34 -16.02
N GLU A 220 -16.94 -26.41 -15.56
CA GLU A 220 -17.09 -25.08 -16.15
C GLU A 220 -16.58 -24.00 -15.19
N PHE A 221 -16.11 -22.88 -15.76
CA PHE A 221 -15.70 -21.71 -15.00
C PHE A 221 -16.70 -20.58 -15.22
N ARG A 222 -17.26 -20.07 -14.12
CA ARG A 222 -18.10 -18.86 -14.11
C ARG A 222 -17.27 -17.70 -13.55
N LEU A 223 -17.16 -16.61 -14.31
CA LEU A 223 -16.57 -15.36 -13.82
C LEU A 223 -17.67 -14.52 -13.20
N LEU A 224 -17.49 -14.17 -11.93
CA LEU A 224 -18.35 -13.26 -11.20
C LEU A 224 -17.55 -12.01 -10.85
N ASP A 225 -18.20 -10.87 -10.98
CA ASP A 225 -17.71 -9.57 -10.53
C ASP A 225 -18.55 -9.07 -9.34
N GLY A 226 -18.20 -7.90 -8.82
CA GLY A 226 -18.91 -7.30 -7.70
C GLY A 226 -20.38 -6.93 -7.97
N HIS A 227 -20.84 -6.98 -9.22
CA HIS A 227 -22.24 -6.70 -9.60
C HIS A 227 -23.05 -7.98 -9.84
N THR A 228 -22.38 -9.09 -10.11
CA THR A 228 -22.99 -10.39 -10.46
C THR A 228 -22.83 -11.44 -9.36
N ALA A 229 -21.91 -11.25 -8.42
CA ALA A 229 -21.80 -12.09 -7.24
C ALA A 229 -22.95 -11.83 -6.25
N HIS A 230 -23.50 -12.91 -5.70
CA HIS A 230 -24.56 -12.89 -4.69
C HIS A 230 -24.07 -13.50 -3.38
N GLU A 231 -24.84 -13.31 -2.30
CA GLU A 231 -24.53 -13.84 -0.96
C GLU A 231 -24.39 -15.38 -0.96
N ALA A 232 -25.17 -16.07 -1.80
CA ALA A 232 -25.04 -17.51 -1.98
C ALA A 232 -23.67 -17.93 -2.53
N ASP A 233 -23.09 -17.15 -3.46
CA ASP A 233 -21.76 -17.46 -4.00
C ASP A 233 -20.67 -17.39 -2.91
N TRP A 234 -20.84 -16.50 -1.92
CA TRP A 234 -19.95 -16.41 -0.76
C TRP A 234 -20.14 -17.57 0.22
N ALA A 235 -21.38 -17.97 0.48
CA ALA A 235 -21.67 -19.12 1.33
C ALA A 235 -21.06 -20.40 0.76
N ASP A 236 -21.19 -20.61 -0.55
CA ASP A 236 -20.60 -21.76 -1.25
C ASP A 236 -19.06 -21.73 -1.23
N PHE A 237 -18.43 -20.55 -1.31
CA PHE A 237 -16.98 -20.41 -1.27
C PHE A 237 -16.36 -20.75 0.10
N HIS A 238 -17.11 -20.54 1.20
CA HIS A 238 -16.64 -20.76 2.57
C HIS A 238 -16.99 -22.13 3.15
N GLN A 239 -17.65 -22.99 2.37
CA GLN A 239 -17.93 -24.38 2.74
C GLN A 239 -16.67 -25.25 2.69
#